data_AF-F2LHL0-F1
#
_entry.id   AF-F2LHL0-F1
#
_cell.length_a   1.000
_cell.length_b   1.000
_cell.length_c   1.000
_cell.angle_alpha   90.00
_cell.angle_beta   90.00
_cell.angle_gamma   90.00
#
_symmetry.space_group_name_H-M   'P 1'
#
loop_
_entity.id
_entity.type
_entity.pdbx_description
1 polymer ?
#
loop_
_entity_poly.entity_id
_entity_poly.type
_entity_poly.pdbx_seq_one_letter_code
_entity_poly.pdbx_strand_id
1 'polypeptide(L)' 'MRFRSVLTVQSLAILALLAACESVPPDAPPRPPPKPEMEPVLPSWSSTIWVMGFWKWNGTEWVWVPGHLAPKP' A
#
# COMPACT_ATOMS: atom_id res chain seq x y z
N MET A 1 31.81 -5.09 -28.14
CA MET A 1 30.61 -4.23 -28.33
C MET A 1 29.33 -4.84 -27.75
N ARG A 2 28.99 -6.12 -28.02
CA ARG A 2 27.75 -6.78 -27.53
C ARG A 2 27.55 -6.79 -26.00
N PHE A 3 28.61 -6.98 -25.23
CA PHE A 3 28.53 -7.03 -23.75
C PHE A 3 28.13 -5.69 -23.12
N ARG A 4 28.58 -4.56 -23.71
CA ARG A 4 28.25 -3.21 -23.24
C ARG A 4 26.78 -2.87 -23.51
N SER A 5 26.22 -3.33 -24.63
CA SER A 5 24.81 -3.15 -24.99
C SER A 5 23.86 -3.98 -24.12
N VAL A 6 24.25 -5.19 -23.72
CA VAL A 6 23.45 -6.01 -22.80
C VAL A 6 23.38 -5.36 -21.41
N LEU A 7 24.52 -4.85 -20.91
CA LEU A 7 24.58 -4.16 -19.63
C LEU A 7 23.73 -2.88 -19.61
N THR A 8 23.75 -2.06 -20.66
CA THR A 8 22.89 -0.86 -20.72
C THR A 8 21.40 -1.19 -20.76
N VAL A 9 21.00 -2.21 -21.54
CA VAL A 9 19.59 -2.65 -21.58
C VAL A 9 19.13 -3.16 -20.21
N GLN A 10 19.99 -3.92 -19.52
CA GLN A 10 19.68 -4.43 -18.19
C GLN A 10 19.51 -3.29 -17.16
N SER A 11 20.41 -2.31 -17.18
CA SER A 11 20.33 -1.15 -16.29
C SER A 11 19.05 -0.34 -16.52
N LEU A 12 18.68 -0.09 -17.78
CA LEU A 12 17.42 0.61 -18.11
C LEU A 12 16.19 -0.15 -17.62
N ALA A 13 16.17 -1.48 -17.76
CA ALA A 13 15.07 -2.30 -17.29
C ALA A 13 14.91 -2.25 -15.76
N ILE A 14 16.04 -2.29 -15.02
CA ILE A 14 16.04 -2.19 -13.55
C ILE A 14 15.53 -0.82 -13.09
N LEU A 15 15.98 0.27 -13.73
CA LEU A 15 15.51 1.63 -13.44
C LEU A 15 14.02 1.82 -13.70
N ALA A 16 13.47 1.20 -14.75
CA ALA A 16 12.03 1.27 -15.05
C ALA A 16 11.17 0.57 -13.97
N LEU A 17 11.66 -0.53 -13.39
CA LEU A 17 10.97 -1.25 -12.30
C LEU A 17 10.94 -0.47 -10.99
N LEU A 18 11.98 0.33 -10.70
CA LEU A 18 12.07 1.16 -9.49
C LEU A 18 11.17 2.41 -9.54
N ALA A 19 10.76 2.84 -10.73
CA ALA A 19 9.93 4.05 -10.91
C ALA A 19 8.44 3.83 -10.58
N ALA A 20 7.99 2.60 -10.38
CA ALA A 20 6.59 2.26 -10.11
C ALA A 20 6.16 2.45 -8.63
N CYS A 21 6.81 3.38 -7.90
CA CYS A 21 6.41 3.70 -6.53
C CYS A 21 5.21 4.64 -6.57
N GLU A 22 4.00 4.08 -6.53
CA GLU A 22 2.77 4.85 -6.62
C GLU A 22 2.50 5.60 -5.30
N SER A 23 2.91 6.87 -5.25
CA SER A 23 2.62 7.78 -4.15
C SER A 23 1.35 8.59 -4.42
N VAL A 24 0.67 9.03 -3.36
CA VAL A 24 -0.50 9.89 -3.49
C VAL A 24 -0.06 11.22 -4.15
N PRO A 25 -0.63 11.61 -5.30
CA PRO A 25 -0.27 12.87 -5.93
C PRO A 25 -0.65 14.04 -5.01
N PRO A 26 0.12 15.13 -5.00
CA PRO A 26 -0.15 16.29 -4.15
C PRO A 26 -1.48 16.98 -4.49
N ASP A 27 -2.00 16.75 -5.70
CA ASP A 27 -3.29 17.26 -6.19
C ASP A 27 -4.48 16.35 -5.84
N ALA A 28 -4.24 15.23 -5.11
CA ALA A 28 -5.33 14.37 -4.70
C ALA A 28 -6.33 15.11 -3.79
N PRO A 29 -7.65 14.88 -3.95
CA PRO A 29 -8.64 15.46 -3.05
C PRO A 29 -8.32 15.17 -1.58
N PRO A 30 -8.70 16.05 -0.64
CA PRO A 30 -8.51 15.80 0.78
C PRO A 30 -9.05 14.42 1.17
N ARG A 31 -8.28 13.69 1.99
CA ARG A 31 -8.67 12.36 2.45
C ARG A 31 -10.00 12.46 3.21
N PRO A 32 -11.02 11.66 2.89
CA PRO A 32 -12.28 11.65 3.62
C PRO A 32 -12.04 11.31 5.10
N PRO A 33 -12.97 11.72 6.00
CA PRO A 33 -12.89 11.33 7.40
C PRO A 33 -12.85 9.79 7.52
N PRO A 34 -12.09 9.23 8.48
CA PRO A 34 -12.12 7.80 8.76
C PRO A 34 -13.55 7.36 9.05
N LYS A 35 -13.98 6.24 8.48
CA LYS A 35 -15.27 5.65 8.82
C LYS A 35 -15.15 5.05 10.22
N PRO A 36 -16.09 5.32 11.14
CA PRO A 36 -16.11 4.64 12.43
C PRO A 36 -16.34 3.15 12.18
N GLU A 37 -15.37 2.35 12.60
CA GLU A 37 -15.43 0.88 12.52
C GLU A 37 -15.37 0.34 13.95
N MET A 38 -16.25 -0.60 14.27
CA MET A 38 -16.30 -1.17 15.61
C MET A 38 -15.14 -2.18 15.74
N GLU A 39 -14.25 -1.93 16.70
CA GLU A 39 -13.18 -2.87 17.02
C GLU A 39 -13.80 -4.11 17.68
N PRO A 40 -13.51 -5.33 17.19
CA PRO A 40 -13.96 -6.53 17.86
C PRO A 40 -13.21 -6.71 19.19
N VAL A 41 -13.94 -7.13 20.22
CA VAL A 41 -13.32 -7.49 21.50
C VAL A 41 -12.58 -8.81 21.31
N LEU A 42 -11.25 -8.76 21.34
CA LEU A 42 -10.38 -9.93 21.23
C LEU A 42 -10.00 -10.46 22.63
N PRO A 43 -10.00 -11.79 22.85
CA PRO A 43 -9.48 -12.38 24.08
C PRO A 43 -7.99 -12.06 24.28
N SER A 44 -7.53 -12.03 25.54
CA SER A 44 -6.13 -11.75 25.89
C SER A 44 -5.13 -12.77 25.32
N TRP A 45 -5.58 -13.99 25.07
CA TRP A 45 -4.80 -15.09 24.49
C TRP A 45 -4.84 -15.12 22.95
N SER A 46 -5.47 -14.14 22.30
CA SER A 46 -5.54 -14.06 20.84
C SER A 46 -4.14 -13.94 20.21
N SER A 47 -3.87 -14.77 19.21
CA SER A 47 -2.68 -14.68 18.34
C SER A 47 -2.81 -13.61 17.24
N THR A 48 -3.90 -12.84 17.27
CA THR A 48 -4.34 -11.97 16.19
C THR A 48 -4.68 -10.59 16.75
N ILE A 49 -4.45 -9.55 15.98
CA ILE A 49 -4.73 -8.15 16.30
C ILE A 49 -5.75 -7.58 15.33
N TRP A 50 -6.57 -6.64 15.81
CA TRP A 50 -7.42 -5.84 14.95
C TRP A 50 -6.58 -4.77 14.24
N VAL A 51 -6.67 -4.73 12.92
CA VAL A 51 -6.11 -3.69 12.08
C VAL A 51 -7.29 -2.84 11.60
N MET A 52 -7.36 -1.59 12.08
CA MET A 52 -8.40 -0.65 11.67
C MET A 52 -8.42 -0.45 10.15
N GLY A 53 -9.62 -0.27 9.59
CA GLY A 53 -9.78 0.12 8.20
C GLY A 53 -9.12 1.47 7.90
N PHE A 54 -8.75 1.67 6.65
CA PHE A 54 -8.06 2.88 6.19
C PHE A 54 -8.46 3.26 4.77
N TRP A 55 -8.33 4.54 4.46
CA TRP A 55 -8.46 5.02 3.08
C TRP A 55 -7.19 4.74 2.30
N LYS A 56 -7.32 3.99 1.20
CA LYS A 56 -6.26 3.75 0.22
C LYS A 56 -6.52 4.61 -1.01
N TRP A 57 -5.50 5.32 -1.48
CA TRP A 57 -5.56 5.99 -2.79
C TRP A 57 -5.35 4.95 -3.89
N ASN A 58 -6.23 4.92 -4.89
CA ASN A 58 -6.14 4.01 -6.04
C ASN A 58 -5.72 4.73 -7.34
N GLY A 59 -5.09 5.89 -7.25
CA GLY A 59 -4.72 6.72 -8.40
C GLY A 59 -5.80 7.69 -8.86
N THR A 60 -7.09 7.33 -8.70
CA THR A 60 -8.23 8.18 -9.10
C THR A 60 -9.08 8.63 -7.92
N GLU A 61 -9.28 7.76 -6.93
CA GLU A 61 -10.18 8.01 -5.81
C GLU A 61 -9.68 7.39 -4.51
N TRP A 62 -10.29 7.83 -3.40
CA TRP A 62 -10.13 7.22 -2.10
C TRP A 62 -11.04 6.00 -1.98
N VAL A 63 -10.43 4.82 -1.85
CA VAL A 63 -11.12 3.55 -1.63
C VAL A 63 -11.00 3.16 -0.16
N TRP A 64 -12.12 2.85 0.48
CA TRP A 64 -12.12 2.38 1.87
C TRP A 64 -11.69 0.91 1.91
N VAL A 65 -10.61 0.62 2.64
CA VAL A 65 -10.20 -0.74 2.96
C VAL A 65 -10.75 -1.06 4.35
N PRO A 66 -11.64 -2.06 4.49
CA PRO A 66 -12.21 -2.41 5.79
C PRO A 66 -11.15 -2.99 6.72
N GLY A 67 -11.37 -2.85 8.02
CA GLY A 67 -10.53 -3.43 9.03
C GLY A 67 -10.56 -4.96 8.97
N HIS A 68 -9.48 -5.57 9.43
CA HIS A 68 -9.34 -7.02 9.42
C HIS A 68 -8.49 -7.50 10.59
N LEU A 69 -8.54 -8.80 10.80
CA LEU A 69 -7.75 -9.49 11.80
C LEU A 69 -6.44 -9.94 11.17
N ALA A 70 -5.31 -9.49 11.73
CA ALA A 70 -3.97 -9.84 11.27
C ALA A 70 -3.19 -10.60 12.35
N PRO A 71 -2.36 -11.61 12.02
CA PRO A 71 -1.50 -12.27 12.99
C PRO A 71 -0.65 -11.25 13.76
N LYS A 72 -0.40 -11.52 15.03
CA LYS A 72 0.53 -10.72 15.82
C LYS A 72 1.95 -10.87 15.22
N PRO A 73 2.70 -9.76 15.03
CA PRO A 73 4.07 -9.80 14.52
C PRO A 73 5.04 -10.48 15.50
#